data_AF-A0A165E868-F1
#
_entry.id   AF-A0A165E868-F1
#
_cell.length_a   1.000
_cell.length_b   1.000
_cell.length_c   1.000
_cell.angle_alpha   90.00
_cell.angle_beta   90.00
_cell.angle_gamma   90.00
#
_symmetry.space_group_name_H-M   'P 1'
#
loop_
_entity.id
_entity.type
_entity.pdbx_description
1 polymer ?
#
loop_
_entity_poly.entity_id
_entity_poly.type
_entity_poly.pdbx_seq_one_letter_code
_entity_poly.pdbx_strand_id
1 'polypeptide(L)'
;LSKALKGARNLQKEIASLRRRNAGLEKTLESIEQAEDASVQPKRGKKGGPTVARLQVEVGRLNERVRMLQKEKQRDRRKIEKLRIREAQADATELQDDAEFEVGDSAYRMRKLLRHFHDIMVSSSIEENEECPICLEKLTIQQCSSLACEHTICNECVSRISTASEVVTCPQCRAPCPRNEIEVLQYTASEQWDALLEVAKAWAKMDRRREADTSEEEAEEEFIDDGQPDDEG
;
A
#
# COMPACT_ATOMS: atom_id res chain seq x y z
N LEU A 1 44.24 -25.40 -45.76
CA LEU A 1 45.44 -25.94 -45.10
C LEU A 1 46.09 -24.98 -44.09
N SER A 2 46.26 -23.68 -44.37
CA SER A 2 46.93 -22.75 -43.43
C SER A 2 46.20 -22.51 -42.10
N LYS A 3 44.85 -22.50 -42.08
CA LYS A 3 44.06 -22.35 -40.84
C LYS A 3 44.21 -23.56 -39.90
N ALA A 4 44.22 -24.79 -40.44
CA ALA A 4 44.43 -26.01 -39.66
C ALA A 4 45.85 -26.07 -39.04
N LEU A 5 46.87 -25.61 -39.78
CA LEU A 5 48.25 -25.53 -39.28
C LEU A 5 48.40 -24.47 -38.16
N LYS A 6 47.65 -23.36 -38.22
CA LYS A 6 47.60 -22.39 -37.11
C LYS A 6 46.91 -22.96 -35.87
N GLY A 7 45.81 -23.71 -36.05
CA GLY A 7 45.12 -24.40 -34.95
C GLY A 7 46.02 -25.41 -34.24
N ALA A 8 46.74 -26.25 -35.00
CA ALA A 8 47.69 -27.22 -34.45
C ALA A 8 48.82 -26.56 -33.64
N ARG A 9 49.34 -25.41 -34.11
CA ARG A 9 50.36 -24.64 -33.36
C ARG A 9 49.83 -24.04 -32.06
N ASN A 10 48.57 -23.59 -32.03
CA ASN A 10 47.97 -23.07 -30.81
C ASN A 10 47.75 -24.17 -29.77
N LEU A 11 47.25 -25.33 -30.20
CA LEU A 11 47.11 -26.50 -29.33
C LEU A 11 48.45 -26.99 -28.79
N GLN A 12 49.51 -26.97 -29.60
CA GLN A 12 50.86 -27.30 -29.12
C GLN A 12 51.37 -26.33 -28.05
N LYS A 13 51.09 -25.03 -28.18
CA LYS A 13 51.43 -24.02 -27.16
C LYS A 13 50.64 -24.23 -25.87
N GLU A 14 49.36 -24.58 -26.00
CA GLU A 14 48.49 -24.84 -24.86
C GLU A 14 48.90 -26.10 -24.09
N ILE A 15 49.21 -27.19 -24.80
CA ILE A 15 49.77 -28.42 -24.21
C ILE A 15 51.08 -28.12 -23.48
N ALA A 16 51.97 -27.31 -24.07
CA ALA A 16 53.22 -26.92 -23.42
C ALA A 16 52.99 -26.07 -22.16
N SER A 17 51.99 -25.19 -22.16
CA SER A 17 51.63 -24.36 -20.99
C SER A 17 51.03 -25.21 -19.87
N LEU A 18 50.11 -26.12 -20.20
CA LEU A 18 49.51 -27.05 -19.24
C LEU A 18 50.55 -27.97 -18.60
N ARG A 19 51.52 -28.47 -19.37
CA ARG A 19 52.63 -29.27 -18.83
C ARG A 19 53.48 -28.50 -17.82
N ARG A 20 53.75 -27.22 -18.06
CA ARG A 20 54.49 -26.37 -17.09
C ARG A 20 53.68 -26.13 -15.83
N ARG A 21 52.36 -25.91 -15.95
CA ARG A 21 51.46 -25.76 -14.80
C ARG A 21 51.39 -27.03 -13.97
N ASN A 22 51.23 -28.19 -14.60
CA ASN A 22 51.23 -29.47 -13.88
C ASN A 22 52.56 -29.72 -13.16
N ALA A 23 53.71 -29.48 -13.81
CA ALA A 23 55.01 -29.60 -13.15
C ALA A 23 55.18 -28.61 -11.97
N GLY A 24 54.57 -27.43 -12.05
CA GLY A 24 54.51 -26.47 -10.94
C GLY A 24 53.63 -26.96 -9.78
N LEU A 25 52.46 -27.52 -10.10
CA LEU A 25 51.52 -28.06 -9.12
C LEU A 25 52.09 -29.32 -8.43
N GLU A 26 52.75 -30.20 -9.17
CA GLU A 26 53.44 -31.37 -8.63
C GLU A 26 54.53 -30.96 -7.63
N LYS A 27 55.34 -29.94 -7.95
CA LYS A 27 56.33 -29.40 -7.00
C LYS A 27 55.69 -28.78 -5.76
N THR A 28 54.52 -28.13 -5.89
CA THR A 28 53.83 -27.59 -4.72
C THR A 28 53.23 -28.70 -3.85
N LEU A 29 52.70 -29.76 -4.45
CA LEU A 29 52.21 -30.92 -3.72
C LEU A 29 53.36 -31.64 -3.01
N GLU A 30 54.47 -31.88 -3.69
CA GLU A 30 55.67 -32.48 -3.10
C GLU A 30 56.23 -31.61 -1.96
N SER A 31 56.19 -30.28 -2.09
CA SER A 31 56.57 -29.37 -1.01
C SER A 31 55.59 -29.39 0.18
N ILE A 32 54.30 -29.66 -0.05
CA ILE A 32 53.30 -29.77 1.02
C ILE A 32 53.44 -31.13 1.72
N GLU A 33 53.59 -32.23 0.97
CA GLU A 33 53.80 -33.57 1.52
C GLU A 33 55.09 -33.63 2.35
N GLN A 34 56.19 -33.04 1.85
CA GLN A 34 57.43 -32.90 2.63
C GLN A 34 57.27 -32.02 3.87
N ALA A 35 56.37 -31.02 3.85
CA ALA A 35 56.08 -30.18 5.01
C ALA A 35 55.19 -30.89 6.03
N GLU A 36 54.26 -31.74 5.59
CA GLU A 36 53.41 -32.55 6.46
C GLU A 36 54.22 -33.67 7.14
N ASP A 37 55.07 -34.39 6.39
CA ASP A 37 55.96 -35.42 6.94
C ASP A 37 57.06 -34.86 7.87
N ALA A 38 57.44 -33.60 7.69
CA ALA A 38 58.37 -32.91 8.59
C ALA A 38 57.70 -32.34 9.87
N SER A 39 56.38 -32.44 10.03
CA SER A 39 55.62 -31.73 11.09
C SER A 39 55.04 -32.60 12.21
N VAL A 40 55.40 -33.90 12.30
CA VAL A 40 54.97 -34.77 13.41
C VAL A 40 55.75 -34.52 14.73
N GLN A 41 56.67 -33.55 14.79
CA GLN A 41 57.21 -33.07 16.06
C GLN A 41 56.80 -31.62 16.34
N PRO A 42 56.07 -31.33 17.44
CA PRO A 42 55.67 -29.98 17.77
C PRO A 42 56.89 -29.13 18.09
N LYS A 43 57.18 -28.15 17.23
CA LYS A 43 58.18 -27.12 17.48
C LYS A 43 57.76 -26.32 18.72
N ARG A 44 58.45 -26.58 19.84
CA ARG A 44 58.43 -25.77 21.05
C ARG A 44 58.75 -24.32 20.69
N GLY A 45 57.81 -23.43 20.98
CA GLY A 45 58.07 -21.99 21.05
C GLY A 45 57.52 -21.19 19.88
N LYS A 46 56.21 -20.92 19.90
CA LYS A 46 55.61 -19.61 19.58
C LYS A 46 54.10 -19.67 19.81
N LYS A 47 53.64 -18.91 20.81
CA LYS A 47 52.25 -18.59 21.17
C LYS A 47 51.32 -19.81 21.20
N GLY A 48 51.19 -20.40 22.41
CA GLY A 48 50.24 -21.47 22.67
C GLY A 48 48.88 -21.14 22.08
N GLY A 49 48.43 -21.98 21.14
CA GLY A 49 47.06 -21.93 20.65
C GLY A 49 46.08 -22.02 21.81
N PRO A 50 44.82 -21.60 21.61
CA PRO A 50 43.80 -21.68 22.64
C PRO A 50 43.81 -23.07 23.26
N THR A 51 43.97 -23.14 24.58
CA THR A 51 43.95 -24.40 25.32
C THR A 51 42.63 -25.13 25.03
N VAL A 52 42.66 -26.47 25.04
CA VAL A 52 41.47 -27.29 24.79
C VAL A 52 40.29 -26.85 25.66
N ALA A 53 40.56 -26.44 26.91
CA ALA A 53 39.56 -25.86 27.81
C ALA A 53 38.92 -24.56 27.27
N ARG A 54 39.70 -23.67 26.65
CA ARG A 54 39.19 -22.42 26.04
C ARG A 54 38.31 -22.72 24.84
N LEU A 55 38.68 -23.70 24.01
CA LEU A 55 37.85 -24.15 22.89
C LEU A 55 36.53 -24.78 23.36
N GLN A 56 36.55 -25.56 24.46
CA GLN A 56 35.33 -26.14 25.04
C GLN A 56 34.37 -25.07 25.55
N VAL A 57 34.86 -24.01 26.19
CA VAL A 57 34.04 -22.86 26.63
C VAL A 57 33.43 -22.15 25.43
N GLU A 58 34.20 -21.97 24.35
CA GLU A 58 33.75 -21.30 23.13
C GLU A 58 32.70 -22.12 22.36
N VAL A 59 32.88 -23.44 22.29
CA VAL A 59 31.88 -24.38 21.75
C VAL A 59 30.58 -24.31 22.57
N GLY A 60 30.67 -24.26 23.90
CA GLY A 60 29.50 -24.07 24.77
C GLY A 60 28.75 -22.76 24.45
N ARG A 61 29.48 -21.64 24.31
CA ARG A 61 28.91 -20.34 23.94
C ARG A 61 28.26 -20.34 22.56
N LEU A 62 28.90 -20.96 21.57
CA LEU A 62 28.38 -21.08 20.21
C LEU A 62 27.12 -21.95 20.18
N ASN A 63 27.08 -23.05 20.93
CA ASN A 63 25.91 -23.91 21.02
C ASN A 63 24.70 -23.17 21.62
N GLU A 64 24.91 -22.38 22.68
CA GLU A 64 23.83 -21.57 23.24
C GLU A 64 23.34 -20.52 22.24
N ARG A 65 24.26 -19.88 21.49
CA ARG A 65 23.90 -18.93 20.44
C ARG A 65 23.10 -19.59 19.32
N VAL A 66 23.49 -20.78 18.88
CA VAL A 66 22.74 -21.56 17.89
C VAL A 66 21.34 -21.89 18.40
N ARG A 67 21.22 -22.30 19.67
CA ARG A 67 19.93 -22.60 20.31
C ARG A 67 19.02 -21.36 20.36
N MET A 68 19.57 -20.19 20.68
CA MET A 68 18.84 -18.92 20.69
C MET A 68 18.36 -18.53 19.30
N LEU A 69 19.25 -18.57 18.30
CA LEU A 69 18.90 -18.27 16.90
C LEU A 69 17.86 -19.24 16.33
N GLN A 70 17.89 -20.51 16.71
CA GLN A 70 16.87 -21.47 16.31
C GLN A 70 15.49 -21.13 16.91
N LYS A 71 15.44 -20.70 18.18
CA LYS A 71 14.19 -20.24 18.82
C LYS A 71 13.67 -18.97 18.15
N GLU A 72 14.52 -18.00 17.84
CA GLU A 72 14.14 -16.77 17.12
C GLU A 72 13.62 -17.09 15.72
N LYS A 73 14.34 -17.90 14.94
CA LYS A 73 13.90 -18.36 13.62
C LYS A 73 12.54 -19.07 13.66
N GLN A 74 12.26 -19.83 14.71
CA GLN A 74 10.95 -20.46 14.89
C GLN A 74 9.85 -19.44 15.19
N ARG A 75 10.12 -18.40 15.98
CA ARG A 75 9.19 -17.30 16.25
C ARG A 75 8.90 -16.51 14.97
N ASP A 76 9.94 -16.19 14.20
CA ASP A 76 9.80 -15.46 12.94
C ASP A 76 9.00 -16.26 11.92
N ARG A 77 9.25 -17.57 11.79
CA ARG A 77 8.44 -18.45 10.93
C ARG A 77 6.95 -18.41 11.29
N ARG A 78 6.61 -18.47 12.58
CA ARG A 78 5.21 -18.37 13.02
C ARG A 78 4.60 -17.00 12.73
N LYS A 79 5.40 -15.92 12.88
CA LYS A 79 4.96 -14.56 12.57
C LYS A 79 4.70 -14.37 11.08
N ILE A 80 5.62 -14.86 10.23
CA ILE A 80 5.49 -14.84 8.78
C ILE A 80 4.25 -15.60 8.34
N GLU A 81 4.02 -16.80 8.88
CA GLU A 81 2.83 -17.60 8.55
C GLU A 81 1.54 -16.88 8.94
N LYS A 82 1.49 -16.26 10.12
CA LYS A 82 0.34 -15.46 10.55
C LYS A 82 0.08 -14.28 9.62
N LEU A 83 1.13 -13.60 9.16
CA LEU A 83 1.00 -12.49 8.21
C LEU A 83 0.49 -12.98 6.86
N ARG A 84 1.02 -14.08 6.32
CA ARG A 84 0.56 -14.68 5.07
C ARG A 84 -0.91 -15.08 5.11
N ILE A 85 -1.36 -15.70 6.20
CA ILE A 85 -2.78 -16.05 6.36
C ILE A 85 -3.64 -14.78 6.38
N ARG A 86 -3.18 -13.70 7.04
CA ARG A 86 -3.90 -12.44 7.08
C ARG A 86 -3.98 -11.75 5.73
N GLU A 87 -2.90 -11.76 4.96
CA GLU A 87 -2.86 -11.25 3.58
C GLU A 87 -3.82 -12.05 2.69
N ALA A 88 -3.72 -13.38 2.69
CA ALA A 88 -4.62 -14.23 1.91
C ALA A 88 -6.11 -14.06 2.30
N GLN A 89 -6.41 -13.80 3.58
CA GLN A 89 -7.77 -13.48 4.02
C GLN A 89 -8.25 -12.11 3.53
N ALA A 90 -7.37 -11.11 3.52
CA ALA A 90 -7.69 -9.79 2.97
C ALA A 90 -7.97 -9.89 1.47
N ASP A 91 -7.08 -10.54 0.72
CA ASP A 91 -7.23 -10.76 -0.72
C ASP A 91 -8.53 -11.54 -1.04
N ALA A 92 -8.86 -12.57 -0.26
CA ALA A 92 -10.09 -13.33 -0.45
C ALA A 92 -11.35 -12.49 -0.17
N THR A 93 -11.28 -11.55 0.77
CA THR A 93 -12.40 -10.62 1.07
C THR A 93 -12.58 -9.63 -0.08
N GLU A 94 -11.48 -9.10 -0.61
CA GLU A 94 -11.49 -8.19 -1.77
C GLU A 94 -12.10 -8.87 -3.01
N LEU A 95 -11.68 -10.10 -3.31
CA LEU A 95 -12.25 -10.88 -4.43
C LEU A 95 -13.73 -11.22 -4.24
N GLN A 96 -14.17 -11.43 -2.99
CA GLN A 96 -15.59 -11.70 -2.70
C GLN A 96 -16.45 -10.46 -2.91
N ASP A 97 -15.96 -9.28 -2.54
CA ASP A 97 -16.63 -8.01 -2.81
C ASP A 97 -16.78 -7.81 -4.32
N ASP A 98 -15.75 -8.09 -5.12
CA ASP A 98 -15.80 -7.97 -6.59
C ASP A 98 -16.81 -8.93 -7.25
N ALA A 99 -16.90 -10.18 -6.75
CA ALA A 99 -17.82 -11.18 -7.28
C ALA A 99 -19.31 -10.83 -7.03
N GLU A 100 -19.62 -10.05 -5.98
CA GLU A 100 -21.00 -9.59 -5.70
C GLU A 100 -21.50 -8.54 -6.71
N PHE A 101 -20.61 -7.95 -7.51
CA PHE A 101 -20.95 -6.97 -8.54
C PHE A 101 -21.22 -7.57 -9.92
N GLU A 102 -20.83 -8.82 -10.20
CA GLU A 102 -20.97 -9.43 -11.53
C GLU A 102 -22.36 -9.99 -11.83
N VAL A 103 -23.17 -10.27 -10.80
CA VAL A 103 -24.45 -11.00 -10.95
C VAL A 103 -25.65 -10.08 -10.66
N GLY A 104 -25.85 -9.04 -11.49
CA GLY A 104 -27.04 -8.19 -11.40
C GLY A 104 -27.00 -6.95 -12.30
N ASP A 105 -28.16 -6.34 -12.54
CA ASP A 105 -28.37 -5.13 -13.37
C ASP A 105 -27.53 -3.94 -12.88
N SER A 106 -26.27 -3.90 -13.33
CA SER A 106 -25.28 -2.85 -12.99
C SER A 106 -25.81 -1.47 -13.34
N ALA A 107 -26.54 -1.34 -14.45
CA ALA A 107 -27.17 -0.09 -14.86
C ALA A 107 -28.24 0.37 -13.86
N TYR A 108 -29.04 -0.53 -13.28
CA TYR A 108 -29.98 -0.18 -12.21
C TYR A 108 -29.27 0.30 -10.94
N ARG A 109 -28.21 -0.39 -10.51
CA ARG A 109 -27.40 0.02 -9.35
C ARG A 109 -26.75 1.39 -9.57
N MET A 110 -26.18 1.63 -10.76
CA MET A 110 -25.63 2.94 -11.15
C MET A 110 -26.71 4.03 -11.11
N ARG A 111 -27.89 3.81 -11.70
CA ARG A 111 -29.00 4.78 -11.61
C ARG A 111 -29.42 5.06 -10.17
N LYS A 112 -29.36 4.07 -9.27
CA LYS A 112 -29.66 4.25 -7.85
C LYS A 112 -28.59 5.09 -7.15
N LEU A 113 -27.31 4.89 -7.45
CA LEU A 113 -26.24 5.73 -6.93
C LEU A 113 -26.33 7.17 -7.43
N LEU A 114 -26.62 7.40 -8.72
CA LEU A 114 -26.80 8.77 -9.23
C LEU A 114 -27.97 9.50 -8.57
N ARG A 115 -29.08 8.79 -8.33
CA ARG A 115 -30.21 9.34 -7.57
C ARG A 115 -29.77 9.71 -6.16
N HIS A 116 -29.09 8.79 -5.47
CA HIS A 116 -28.59 9.07 -4.13
C HIS A 116 -27.59 10.24 -4.08
N PHE A 117 -26.67 10.31 -5.05
CA PHE A 117 -25.74 11.43 -5.20
C PHE A 117 -26.49 12.75 -5.36
N HIS A 118 -27.48 12.80 -6.26
CA HIS A 118 -28.31 13.98 -6.47
C HIS A 118 -29.09 14.37 -5.20
N ASP A 119 -29.67 13.39 -4.50
CA ASP A 119 -30.40 13.64 -3.25
C ASP A 119 -29.49 14.26 -2.18
N ILE A 120 -28.24 13.79 -2.05
CA ILE A 120 -27.26 14.40 -1.15
C ILE A 120 -26.86 15.80 -1.62
N MET A 121 -26.58 15.99 -2.92
CA MET A 121 -26.16 17.27 -3.50
C MET A 121 -27.20 18.39 -3.32
N VAL A 122 -28.48 18.06 -3.40
CA VAL A 122 -29.58 19.04 -3.26
C VAL A 122 -29.99 19.23 -1.80
N SER A 123 -29.66 18.29 -0.91
CA SER A 123 -29.94 18.46 0.52
C SER A 123 -29.17 19.64 1.10
N SER A 124 -29.87 20.46 1.87
CA SER A 124 -29.24 21.55 2.64
C SER A 124 -28.36 20.97 3.74
N SER A 125 -27.26 21.66 4.06
CA SER A 125 -26.31 21.31 5.12
C SER A 125 -26.02 22.51 6.02
N ILE A 126 -25.64 22.26 7.28
CA ILE A 126 -25.18 23.31 8.20
C ILE A 126 -23.65 23.41 8.24
N GLU A 127 -23.14 24.62 8.46
CA GLU A 127 -21.72 24.84 8.77
C GLU A 127 -21.40 24.53 10.24
N GLU A 128 -20.11 24.34 10.54
CA GLU A 128 -19.65 24.15 11.90
C GLU A 128 -19.84 25.43 12.73
N ASN A 129 -20.55 25.32 13.86
CA ASN A 129 -20.86 26.43 14.77
C ASN A 129 -21.85 27.47 14.22
N GLU A 130 -22.70 27.12 13.25
CA GLU A 130 -23.82 27.98 12.87
C GLU A 130 -24.81 28.14 14.05
N GLU A 131 -25.39 29.34 14.20
CA GLU A 131 -26.29 29.67 15.31
C GLU A 131 -27.69 30.02 14.79
N CYS A 132 -28.70 29.65 15.56
CA CYS A 132 -30.09 29.97 15.23
C CYS A 132 -30.32 31.50 15.29
N PRO A 133 -30.88 32.14 14.25
CA PRO A 133 -31.08 33.60 14.24
C PRO A 133 -32.15 34.09 15.24
N ILE A 134 -32.92 33.19 15.84
CA ILE A 134 -33.96 33.54 16.83
C ILE A 134 -33.46 33.38 18.27
N CYS A 135 -32.95 32.21 18.64
CA CYS A 135 -32.51 31.92 20.02
C CYS A 135 -31.01 32.10 20.25
N LEU A 136 -30.21 32.28 19.19
CA LEU A 136 -28.74 32.38 19.23
C LEU A 136 -28.05 31.15 19.82
N GLU A 137 -28.72 30.00 19.82
CA GLU A 137 -28.14 28.72 20.23
C GLU A 137 -27.50 28.03 19.03
N LYS A 138 -26.44 27.25 19.27
CA LYS A 138 -25.75 26.49 18.25
C LYS A 138 -26.69 25.46 17.60
N LEU A 139 -26.68 25.43 16.27
CA LEU A 139 -27.44 24.47 15.48
C LEU A 139 -26.75 23.12 15.51
N THR A 140 -27.55 22.07 15.62
CA THR A 140 -27.10 20.67 15.57
C THR A 140 -27.93 19.92 14.53
N ILE A 141 -27.32 18.92 13.90
CA ILE A 141 -28.00 18.03 12.95
C ILE A 141 -29.27 17.44 13.58
N GLN A 142 -30.30 17.22 12.77
CA GLN A 142 -31.62 16.72 13.18
C GLN A 142 -32.45 17.62 14.12
N GLN A 143 -31.87 18.66 14.71
CA GLN A 143 -32.57 19.64 15.56
C GLN A 143 -32.77 21.00 14.88
N CYS A 144 -32.36 21.12 13.63
CA CYS A 144 -32.58 22.30 12.81
C CYS A 144 -33.23 21.94 11.49
N SER A 145 -33.92 22.92 10.92
CA SER A 145 -34.60 22.80 9.65
C SER A 145 -34.24 23.98 8.75
N SER A 146 -34.13 23.71 7.46
CA SER A 146 -34.03 24.75 6.43
C SER A 146 -35.42 25.04 5.86
N LEU A 147 -35.68 26.32 5.65
CA LEU A 147 -36.88 26.79 4.97
C LEU A 147 -36.69 26.71 3.45
N ALA A 148 -37.76 26.81 2.67
CA ALA A 148 -37.71 26.86 1.20
C ALA A 148 -36.87 28.02 0.62
N CYS A 149 -36.52 29.00 1.46
CA CYS A 149 -35.61 30.10 1.13
C CYS A 149 -34.17 29.87 1.62
N GLU A 150 -33.82 28.62 1.91
CA GLU A 150 -32.51 28.10 2.34
C GLU A 150 -32.01 28.59 3.72
N HIS A 151 -32.77 29.47 4.39
CA HIS A 151 -32.44 29.93 5.73
C HIS A 151 -32.71 28.86 6.80
N THR A 152 -31.75 28.66 7.70
CA THR A 152 -31.76 27.61 8.73
C THR A 152 -32.20 28.14 10.10
N ILE A 153 -33.05 27.38 10.79
CA ILE A 153 -33.59 27.70 12.12
C ILE A 153 -33.71 26.42 12.96
N CYS A 154 -33.53 26.50 14.29
CA CYS A 154 -33.77 25.34 15.16
C CYS A 154 -35.25 24.95 15.20
N ASN A 155 -35.54 23.66 15.38
CA ASN A 155 -36.89 23.09 15.33
C ASN A 155 -37.81 23.67 16.42
N GLU A 156 -37.25 24.04 17.56
CA GLU A 156 -38.00 24.73 18.61
C GLU A 156 -38.51 26.10 18.15
N CYS A 157 -37.63 26.87 17.51
CA CYS A 157 -37.99 28.19 17.01
C CYS A 157 -38.97 28.11 15.83
N VAL A 158 -38.79 27.14 14.92
CA VAL A 158 -39.76 26.83 13.86
C VAL A 158 -41.15 26.52 14.45
N SER A 159 -41.21 25.72 15.51
CA SER A 159 -42.47 25.38 16.18
C SER A 159 -43.14 26.59 16.84
N ARG A 160 -42.37 27.53 17.39
CA ARG A 160 -42.88 28.77 18.00
C ARG A 160 -43.44 29.76 16.99
N ILE A 161 -42.85 29.83 15.78
CA ILE A 161 -43.34 30.72 14.71
C ILE A 161 -44.46 30.07 13.87
N SER A 162 -44.56 28.74 13.90
CA SER A 162 -45.57 27.95 13.18
C SER A 162 -46.82 27.70 14.04
N THR A 163 -47.44 28.74 14.58
CA THR A 163 -48.66 28.60 15.39
C THR A 163 -49.90 28.42 14.49
N ALA A 164 -50.18 27.16 14.13
CA ALA A 164 -51.37 26.66 13.42
C ALA A 164 -51.57 27.05 11.94
N SER A 165 -50.74 27.93 11.38
CA SER A 165 -50.75 28.24 9.94
C SER A 165 -50.04 27.15 9.12
N GLU A 166 -50.56 26.83 7.93
CA GLU A 166 -49.90 25.96 6.94
C GLU A 166 -48.66 26.62 6.32
N VAL A 167 -48.55 27.95 6.44
CA VAL A 167 -47.44 28.75 5.93
C VAL A 167 -46.70 29.42 7.08
N VAL A 168 -45.38 29.28 7.09
CA VAL A 168 -44.46 29.91 8.03
C VAL A 168 -43.74 31.04 7.32
N THR A 169 -43.65 32.22 7.95
CA THR A 169 -42.89 33.34 7.39
C THR A 169 -41.46 33.30 7.91
N CYS A 170 -40.48 33.31 7.00
CA CYS A 170 -39.06 33.32 7.37
C CYS A 170 -38.72 34.59 8.20
N PRO A 171 -38.13 34.47 9.41
CA PRO A 171 -37.73 35.62 10.21
C PRO A 171 -36.64 36.48 9.58
N GLN A 172 -35.76 35.89 8.75
CA GLN A 172 -34.63 36.59 8.13
C GLN A 172 -35.04 37.34 6.86
N CYS A 173 -35.70 36.67 5.91
CA CYS A 173 -36.04 37.27 4.60
C CYS A 173 -37.54 37.60 4.42
N ARG A 174 -38.40 37.21 5.37
CA ARG A 174 -39.86 37.37 5.33
C ARG A 174 -40.57 36.65 4.18
N ALA A 175 -39.88 35.75 3.48
CA ALA A 175 -40.50 34.91 2.46
C ALA A 175 -41.51 33.94 3.11
N PRO A 176 -42.69 33.71 2.49
CA PRO A 176 -43.61 32.66 2.91
C PRO A 176 -43.01 31.28 2.56
N CYS A 177 -43.06 30.36 3.51
CA CYS A 177 -42.59 28.99 3.37
C CYS A 177 -43.72 28.02 3.73
N PRO A 178 -44.21 27.20 2.78
CA PRO A 178 -45.13 26.11 3.07
C PRO A 178 -44.52 25.13 4.07
N ARG A 179 -45.31 24.64 5.03
CA ARG A 179 -44.82 23.76 6.10
C ARG A 179 -44.29 22.41 5.59
N ASN A 180 -44.80 21.93 4.46
CA ASN A 180 -44.37 20.70 3.80
C ASN A 180 -43.04 20.83 3.04
N GLU A 181 -42.55 22.05 2.81
CA GLU A 181 -41.25 22.33 2.18
C GLU A 181 -40.16 22.61 3.22
N ILE A 182 -40.49 22.53 4.52
CA ILE A 182 -39.49 22.67 5.59
C ILE A 182 -38.77 21.33 5.72
N GLU A 183 -37.47 21.35 5.47
CA GLU A 183 -36.63 20.15 5.48
C GLU A 183 -35.74 20.11 6.72
N VAL A 184 -35.73 18.97 7.41
CA VAL A 184 -34.84 18.76 8.57
C VAL A 184 -33.45 18.43 8.07
N LEU A 185 -32.46 19.19 8.54
CA LEU A 185 -31.07 19.05 8.11
C LEU A 185 -30.45 17.77 8.67
N GLN A 186 -29.95 16.93 7.77
CA GLN A 186 -29.37 15.62 8.10
C GLN A 186 -27.85 15.62 8.19
N TYR A 187 -27.20 16.60 7.57
CA TYR A 187 -25.75 16.64 7.40
C TYR A 187 -25.18 17.98 7.84
N THR A 188 -24.02 17.94 8.47
CA THR A 188 -23.08 19.05 8.38
C THR A 188 -22.45 19.11 6.98
N ALA A 189 -21.86 20.24 6.60
CA ALA A 189 -21.14 20.36 5.33
C ALA A 189 -20.07 19.26 5.18
N SER A 190 -19.30 19.00 6.24
CA SER A 190 -18.27 17.95 6.26
C SER A 190 -18.88 16.55 6.05
N GLU A 191 -19.96 16.21 6.76
CA GLU A 191 -20.64 14.91 6.60
C GLU A 191 -21.29 14.74 5.22
N GLN A 192 -21.81 15.82 4.64
CA GLN A 192 -22.36 15.81 3.29
C GLN A 192 -21.27 15.45 2.27
N TRP A 193 -20.09 16.07 2.38
CA TRP A 193 -18.93 15.73 1.55
C TRP A 193 -18.48 14.29 1.72
N ASP A 194 -18.41 13.79 2.96
CA ASP A 194 -18.07 12.39 3.23
C ASP A 194 -19.09 11.44 2.58
N ALA A 195 -20.38 11.74 2.67
CA ALA A 195 -21.44 10.95 2.03
C ALA A 195 -21.31 10.96 0.50
N LEU A 196 -21.01 12.11 -0.12
CA LEU A 196 -20.74 12.21 -1.56
C LEU A 196 -19.53 11.39 -1.98
N LEU A 197 -18.45 11.41 -1.17
CA LEU A 197 -17.25 10.62 -1.43
C LEU A 197 -17.52 9.12 -1.35
N GLU A 198 -18.36 8.66 -0.43
CA GLU A 198 -18.76 7.25 -0.37
C GLU A 198 -19.55 6.82 -1.62
N VAL A 199 -20.45 7.68 -2.12
CA VAL A 199 -21.15 7.41 -3.38
C VAL A 199 -20.18 7.37 -4.56
N ALA A 200 -19.18 8.26 -4.60
CA ALA A 200 -18.16 8.26 -5.64
C ALA A 200 -17.28 7.00 -5.59
N LYS A 201 -16.89 6.54 -4.39
CA LYS A 201 -16.15 5.27 -4.21
C LYS A 201 -16.99 4.07 -4.66
N ALA A 202 -18.27 4.03 -4.29
CA ALA A 202 -19.18 2.97 -4.73
C ALA A 202 -19.39 2.98 -6.26
N TRP A 203 -19.43 4.16 -6.87
CA TRP A 203 -19.47 4.30 -8.32
C TRP A 203 -18.19 3.77 -8.97
N ALA A 204 -17.02 4.19 -8.48
CA ALA A 204 -15.72 3.78 -9.01
C ALA A 204 -15.53 2.26 -8.99
N LYS A 205 -16.00 1.58 -7.93
CA LYS A 205 -15.99 0.11 -7.85
C LYS A 205 -16.85 -0.58 -8.92
N MET A 206 -17.96 0.05 -9.34
CA MET A 206 -18.85 -0.52 -10.35
C MET A 206 -18.45 -0.14 -11.78
N ASP A 207 -17.77 0.99 -11.96
CA ASP A 207 -17.42 1.54 -13.27
C ASP A 207 -16.17 0.85 -13.86
N ARG A 208 -16.34 -0.42 -14.24
CA ARG A 208 -15.31 -1.22 -14.93
C ARG A 208 -14.90 -0.70 -16.30
N ARG A 209 -15.53 0.36 -16.82
CA ARG A 209 -15.16 0.94 -18.12
C ARG A 209 -13.72 1.45 -18.14
N ARG A 210 -13.20 1.92 -17.00
CA ARG A 210 -11.81 2.39 -16.89
C ARG A 210 -10.75 1.29 -17.00
N GLU A 211 -11.07 0.04 -16.67
CA GLU A 211 -10.10 -1.06 -16.74
C GLU A 211 -9.72 -1.43 -18.19
N ALA A 212 -10.60 -1.14 -19.16
CA ALA A 212 -10.33 -1.39 -20.57
C ALA A 212 -9.47 -0.28 -21.21
N ASP A 213 -9.72 0.98 -20.84
CA ASP A 213 -9.10 2.14 -21.51
C ASP A 213 -7.66 2.43 -21.04
N THR A 214 -7.28 2.07 -19.80
CA THR A 214 -5.91 2.34 -19.31
C THR A 214 -4.85 1.38 -19.85
N SER A 215 -5.23 0.24 -20.43
CA SER A 215 -4.24 -0.72 -20.95
C SER A 215 -3.65 -0.34 -22.31
N GLU A 216 -4.35 0.52 -23.07
CA GLU A 216 -3.89 0.98 -24.39
C GLU A 216 -3.19 2.35 -24.32
N GLU A 217 -3.65 3.28 -23.48
CA GLU A 217 -3.00 4.60 -23.30
C GLU A 217 -1.65 4.53 -22.55
N GLU A 218 -1.46 3.59 -21.60
CA GLU A 218 -0.17 3.43 -20.90
C GLU A 218 0.96 2.93 -21.82
N ALA A 219 0.63 2.38 -23.00
CA ALA A 219 1.62 1.94 -23.99
C ALA A 219 2.14 3.07 -24.89
N GLU A 220 1.51 4.25 -24.86
CA GLU A 220 1.86 5.40 -25.72
C GLU A 220 2.72 6.46 -25.02
N GLU A 221 2.97 6.35 -23.71
CA GLU A 221 3.91 7.23 -23.00
C GLU A 221 5.38 6.80 -23.21
N GLU A 222 5.82 6.68 -24.47
CA GLU A 222 7.25 6.63 -24.80
C GLU A 222 7.82 8.06 -24.62
N PHE A 223 8.25 8.33 -23.39
CA PHE A 223 8.86 9.56 -22.90
C PHE A 223 9.81 10.17 -23.95
N ILE A 224 9.55 11.41 -24.37
CA ILE A 224 10.45 12.18 -25.24
C ILE A 224 11.81 12.25 -24.52
N ASP A 225 12.78 11.48 -25.01
CA ASP A 225 14.18 11.60 -24.59
C ASP A 225 14.70 12.90 -25.21
N ASP A 226 14.65 13.98 -24.44
CA ASP A 226 15.24 15.29 -24.78
C ASP A 226 16.76 15.15 -24.82
N GLY A 227 17.25 14.46 -25.86
CA GLY A 227 18.65 14.41 -26.25
C GLY A 227 19.08 15.78 -26.74
N GLN A 228 19.37 16.68 -25.81
CA GLN A 228 19.97 17.98 -26.10
C GLN A 228 21.42 17.74 -26.56
N PRO A 229 21.79 18.13 -27.79
CA PRO A 229 23.18 18.02 -28.23
C PRO A 229 24.03 19.06 -27.52
N ASP A 230 25.12 18.61 -26.91
CA ASP A 230 26.18 19.44 -26.36
C ASP A 230 26.76 20.33 -27.48
N ASP A 231 26.47 21.63 -27.43
CA ASP A 231 27.14 22.62 -28.25
C ASP A 231 28.45 23.01 -27.55
N GLU A 232 29.56 22.54 -28.12
CA GLU A 232 30.93 22.86 -27.72
C GLU A 232 31.19 24.36 -27.89
N GLY A 233 31.59 25.02 -26.79
CA GLY A 233 32.13 26.38 -26.77
C GLY A 233 33.42 26.46 -25.97
#